data_AF-A0A382DT01-F1
#
_entry.id   AF-A0A382DT01-F1
#
_cell.length_a   1.000
_cell.length_b   1.000
_cell.length_c   1.000
_cell.angle_alpha   90.00
_cell.angle_beta   90.00
_cell.angle_gamma   90.00
#
_symmetry.space_group_name_H-M   'P 1'
#
loop_
_entity.id
_entity.type
_entity.pdbx_description
1 polymer ?
#
loop_
_entity_poly.entity_id
_entity_poly.type
_entity_poly.pdbx_seq_one_letter_code
_entity_poly.pdbx_strand_id
1 'polypeptide(L)'
;MVSTYSEAGVDIDASEKATEALIAQIKNIGRKGDGEAIKLENGFAGLVKLGDGALAICTDGVGSKILLAEEMNSIHTVGIDCVAMNTNDLICVGAEPLSFVDYVALDKPDEELMAKIGMGLAEGCRQSNCTLSGGETAILPELVHGFDIAGTSVGYVKQDEIIDGTKIAEGDVLIGLKSSGPHSNGYTLIRKLFDGDKEIGKQLVEPTRIYVKEVM
;
A
#
# COMPACT_ATOMS: atom_id res chain seq x y z
N MET A 1 -0.43 -2.74 30.30
CA MET A 1 -1.55 -2.36 29.41
C MET A 1 -0.95 -1.37 28.43
N VAL A 2 -0.81 -1.74 27.15
CA VAL A 2 -0.26 -0.84 26.11
C VAL A 2 -1.39 0.07 25.66
N SER A 3 -1.20 1.37 25.79
CA SER A 3 -2.25 2.38 25.59
C SER A 3 -1.96 3.34 24.43
N THR A 4 -0.72 3.38 23.92
CA THR A 4 -0.31 4.25 22.80
C THR A 4 0.48 3.48 21.74
N TYR A 5 0.53 4.03 20.52
CA TYR A 5 1.28 3.46 19.38
C TYR A 5 2.79 3.37 19.66
N SER A 6 3.33 4.31 20.45
CA SER A 6 4.73 4.32 20.89
C SER A 6 5.04 3.21 21.90
N GLU A 7 4.15 2.96 22.87
CA GLU A 7 4.24 1.80 23.78
C GLU A 7 4.08 0.46 23.02
N ALA A 8 3.51 0.50 21.81
CA ALA A 8 3.44 -0.65 20.92
C ALA A 8 4.79 -0.99 20.25
N GLY A 9 5.82 -0.17 20.43
CA GLY A 9 7.16 -0.39 19.86
C GLY A 9 7.39 0.32 18.53
N VAL A 10 6.50 1.24 18.15
CA VAL A 10 6.64 2.07 16.94
C VAL A 10 7.01 3.48 17.36
N ASP A 11 8.28 3.84 17.20
CA ASP A 11 8.78 5.20 17.43
C ASP A 11 8.65 6.01 16.13
N ILE A 12 7.60 6.83 16.06
CA ILE A 12 7.28 7.66 14.89
C ILE A 12 8.43 8.64 14.60
N ASP A 13 8.94 9.31 15.63
CA ASP A 13 10.03 10.28 15.50
C ASP A 13 11.31 9.62 14.96
N ALA A 14 11.62 8.39 15.41
CA ALA A 14 12.77 7.65 14.91
C ALA A 14 12.57 7.21 13.45
N SER A 15 11.36 6.78 13.09
CA SER A 15 11.01 6.42 11.71
C SER A 15 11.11 7.64 10.78
N GLU A 16 10.61 8.80 11.22
CA GLU A 16 10.71 10.06 10.47
C GLU A 16 12.18 10.45 10.25
N LYS A 17 13.03 10.37 11.28
CA LYS A 17 14.47 10.65 11.14
C LYS A 17 15.17 9.71 10.16
N ALA A 18 14.81 8.43 10.15
CA ALA A 18 15.36 7.47 9.19
C ALA A 18 14.96 7.83 7.74
N THR A 19 13.69 8.18 7.54
CA THR A 19 13.18 8.66 6.26
C THR A 19 13.87 9.96 5.82
N GLU A 20 14.05 10.93 6.72
CA GLU A 20 14.77 12.17 6.44
C GLU A 20 16.22 11.92 6.03
N ALA A 21 16.90 10.97 6.67
CA ALA A 21 18.27 10.61 6.34
C ALA A 21 18.39 10.03 4.91
N LEU A 22 17.43 9.20 4.50
CA LEU A 22 17.32 8.69 3.13
C LEU A 22 17.08 9.85 2.14
N ILE A 23 16.05 10.68 2.40
CA ILE A 23 15.67 11.80 1.54
C ILE A 23 16.84 12.78 1.36
N ALA A 24 17.62 13.04 2.42
CA ALA A 24 18.77 13.92 2.37
C ALA A 24 19.81 13.50 1.31
N GLN A 25 19.96 12.20 1.03
CA GLN A 25 20.90 11.70 0.02
C GLN A 25 20.36 11.85 -1.41
N ILE A 26 19.04 11.83 -1.59
CA ILE A 26 18.42 11.81 -2.93
C ILE A 26 17.87 13.17 -3.38
N LYS A 27 17.89 14.20 -2.52
CA LYS A 27 17.37 15.56 -2.80
C LYS A 27 17.93 16.24 -4.07
N ASN A 28 19.11 15.85 -4.54
CA ASN A 28 19.77 16.44 -5.71
C ASN A 28 19.73 15.55 -6.96
N ILE A 29 18.95 14.46 -6.93
CA ILE A 29 18.74 13.58 -8.07
C ILE A 29 17.49 14.07 -8.81
N GLY A 30 17.61 14.30 -10.12
CA GLY A 30 16.49 14.81 -10.92
C GLY A 30 16.72 14.66 -12.42
N ARG A 31 15.62 14.70 -13.17
CA ARG A 31 15.57 14.60 -14.62
C ARG A 31 14.80 15.79 -15.18
N LYS A 32 15.04 16.14 -16.45
CA LYS A 32 14.26 17.14 -17.21
C LYS A 32 13.47 16.46 -18.33
N GLY A 33 12.28 16.97 -18.63
CA GLY A 33 11.36 16.37 -19.60
C GLY A 33 10.60 15.17 -19.03
N ASP A 34 10.32 14.16 -19.84
CA ASP A 34 9.71 12.92 -19.34
C ASP A 34 10.57 12.30 -18.24
N GLY A 35 9.93 11.97 -17.11
CA GLY A 35 10.56 11.51 -15.88
C GLY A 35 10.95 12.63 -14.90
N GLU A 36 10.73 13.90 -15.22
CA GLU A 36 10.86 15.01 -14.26
C GLU A 36 9.80 14.90 -13.17
N ALA A 37 10.21 14.98 -11.91
CA ALA A 37 9.30 14.88 -10.77
C ALA A 37 8.33 16.08 -10.71
N ILE A 38 7.06 15.79 -10.48
CA ILE A 38 6.04 16.80 -10.14
C ILE A 38 5.92 16.82 -8.63
N LYS A 39 6.18 17.99 -8.01
CA LYS A 39 6.10 18.14 -6.56
C LYS A 39 4.65 18.33 -6.14
N LEU A 40 4.20 17.47 -5.24
CA LEU A 40 2.95 17.63 -4.49
C LEU A 40 3.30 17.84 -3.02
N GLU A 41 2.67 18.80 -2.35
CA GLU A 41 2.92 19.04 -0.93
C GLU A 41 2.37 17.91 -0.04
N ASN A 42 1.30 17.23 -0.48
CA ASN A 42 0.60 16.18 0.27
C ASN A 42 0.25 14.96 -0.60
N GLY A 43 1.13 14.59 -1.54
CA GLY A 43 0.89 13.48 -2.48
C GLY A 43 1.14 12.11 -1.87
N PHE A 44 0.15 11.22 -1.95
CA PHE A 44 0.28 9.81 -1.55
C PHE A 44 1.04 8.97 -2.60
N ALA A 45 1.09 9.42 -3.84
CA ALA A 45 1.85 8.80 -4.93
C ALA A 45 2.91 9.75 -5.49
N GLY A 46 4.05 9.20 -5.91
CA GLY A 46 5.09 9.94 -6.61
C GLY A 46 4.66 10.21 -8.06
N LEU A 47 4.72 11.47 -8.48
CA LEU A 47 4.40 11.87 -9.85
C LEU A 47 5.65 12.20 -10.65
N VAL A 48 5.74 11.68 -11.88
CA VAL A 48 6.73 12.09 -12.87
C VAL A 48 6.06 12.43 -14.19
N LYS A 49 6.52 13.49 -14.87
CA LYS A 49 5.99 13.90 -16.17
C LYS A 49 6.12 12.77 -17.19
N LEU A 50 5.10 12.58 -18.02
CA LEU A 50 5.16 11.72 -19.19
C LEU A 50 4.22 12.26 -20.27
N GLY A 51 4.79 12.75 -21.37
CA GLY A 51 4.00 13.31 -22.47
C GLY A 51 3.17 14.52 -22.03
N ASP A 52 1.86 14.45 -22.22
CA ASP A 52 0.86 15.45 -21.83
C ASP A 52 0.25 15.23 -20.43
N GLY A 53 0.79 14.26 -19.67
CA GLY A 53 0.33 13.95 -18.33
C GLY A 53 1.47 13.55 -17.39
N ALA A 54 1.14 12.69 -16.45
CA ALA A 54 2.07 12.18 -15.45
C ALA A 54 1.86 10.69 -15.20
N LEU A 55 2.96 9.97 -14.97
CA LEU A 55 2.91 8.68 -14.31
C LEU A 55 2.83 8.90 -12.81
N ALA A 56 1.90 8.19 -12.17
CA ALA A 56 1.83 8.05 -10.73
C ALA A 56 2.41 6.70 -10.34
N ILE A 57 3.30 6.68 -9.36
CA ILE A 57 4.00 5.48 -8.89
C ILE A 57 3.87 5.44 -7.37
N CYS A 58 3.38 4.32 -6.86
CA CYS A 58 3.33 4.04 -5.42
C CYS A 58 3.92 2.66 -5.15
N THR A 59 4.64 2.54 -4.04
CA THR A 59 5.18 1.29 -3.51
C THR A 59 4.78 1.17 -2.05
N ASP A 60 4.06 0.12 -1.71
CA ASP A 60 3.65 -0.17 -0.34
C ASP A 60 3.50 -1.69 -0.11
N GLY A 61 3.58 -2.10 1.14
CA GLY A 61 3.38 -3.47 1.60
C GLY A 61 2.15 -3.63 2.49
N VAL A 62 1.96 -4.85 3.01
CA VAL A 62 0.81 -5.14 3.88
C VAL A 62 1.14 -4.85 5.36
N GLY A 63 2.41 -5.03 5.75
CA GLY A 63 2.86 -4.81 7.12
C GLY A 63 2.39 -5.89 8.10
N SER A 64 2.30 -5.53 9.38
CA SER A 64 2.10 -6.50 10.47
C SER A 64 0.72 -7.18 10.51
N LYS A 65 -0.20 -6.81 9.61
CA LYS A 65 -1.45 -7.54 9.35
C LYS A 65 -1.21 -8.99 8.95
N ILE A 66 -0.14 -9.26 8.19
CA ILE A 66 0.23 -10.61 7.71
C ILE A 66 0.21 -11.63 8.85
N LEU A 67 0.77 -11.25 10.00
CA LEU A 67 0.91 -12.12 11.16
C LEU A 67 -0.46 -12.51 11.75
N LEU A 68 -1.41 -11.58 11.81
CA LEU A 68 -2.78 -11.92 12.26
C LEU A 68 -3.54 -12.70 11.18
N ALA A 69 -3.31 -12.41 9.90
CA ALA A 69 -3.91 -13.16 8.80
C ALA A 69 -3.44 -14.62 8.79
N GLU A 70 -2.20 -14.89 9.16
CA GLU A 70 -1.67 -16.25 9.34
C GLU A 70 -2.39 -16.98 10.49
N GLU A 71 -2.46 -16.35 11.66
CA GLU A 71 -3.17 -16.88 12.84
C GLU A 71 -4.64 -17.22 12.53
N MET A 72 -5.29 -16.44 11.66
CA MET A 72 -6.69 -16.60 11.27
C MET A 72 -6.91 -17.47 10.03
N ASN A 73 -5.86 -18.00 9.39
CA ASN A 73 -5.91 -18.75 8.12
C ASN A 73 -6.49 -17.95 6.92
N SER A 74 -6.24 -16.64 6.89
CA SER A 74 -6.76 -15.70 5.89
C SER A 74 -5.69 -15.19 4.90
N ILE A 75 -4.56 -15.89 4.74
CA ILE A 75 -3.47 -15.43 3.85
C ILE A 75 -3.91 -15.20 2.39
N HIS A 76 -4.93 -15.90 1.92
CA HIS A 76 -5.47 -15.76 0.56
C HIS A 76 -6.04 -14.36 0.25
N THR A 77 -6.27 -13.51 1.26
CA THR A 77 -6.74 -12.13 1.08
C THR A 77 -5.62 -11.09 1.15
N VAL A 78 -4.42 -11.46 1.63
CA VAL A 78 -3.28 -10.54 1.84
C VAL A 78 -2.83 -9.88 0.53
N GLY A 79 -2.93 -10.58 -0.60
CA GLY A 79 -2.65 -9.98 -1.92
C GLY A 79 -3.62 -8.85 -2.29
N ILE A 80 -4.87 -8.90 -1.82
CA ILE A 80 -5.84 -7.81 -2.02
C ILE A 80 -5.41 -6.58 -1.22
N ASP A 81 -4.99 -6.77 0.03
CA ASP A 81 -4.45 -5.69 0.87
C ASP A 81 -3.27 -5.00 0.18
N CYS A 82 -2.32 -5.77 -0.35
CA CYS A 82 -1.15 -5.26 -1.04
C CYS A 82 -1.52 -4.38 -2.25
N VAL A 83 -2.44 -4.85 -3.11
CA VAL A 83 -2.92 -4.08 -4.26
C VAL A 83 -3.69 -2.84 -3.81
N ALA A 84 -4.53 -2.97 -2.79
CA ALA A 84 -5.37 -1.88 -2.31
C ALA A 84 -4.56 -0.71 -1.74
N MET A 85 -3.52 -0.99 -0.94
CA MET A 85 -2.64 0.04 -0.40
C MET A 85 -2.03 0.90 -1.51
N ASN A 86 -1.50 0.27 -2.55
CA ASN A 86 -0.88 0.99 -3.66
C ASN A 86 -1.90 1.70 -4.57
N THR A 87 -2.98 1.02 -4.96
CA THR A 87 -3.92 1.56 -5.96
C THR A 87 -4.82 2.64 -5.39
N ASN A 88 -5.16 2.58 -4.09
CA ASN A 88 -5.89 3.66 -3.42
C ASN A 88 -5.04 4.95 -3.31
N ASP A 89 -3.72 4.85 -3.24
CA ASP A 89 -2.85 6.03 -3.26
C ASP A 89 -2.76 6.69 -4.64
N LEU A 90 -2.81 5.89 -5.72
CA LEU A 90 -2.83 6.43 -7.08
C LEU A 90 -4.09 7.26 -7.34
N ILE A 91 -5.26 6.77 -6.91
CA ILE A 91 -6.52 7.48 -7.16
C ILE A 91 -6.63 8.79 -6.35
N CYS A 92 -5.89 8.94 -5.24
CA CYS A 92 -5.82 10.19 -4.48
C CYS A 92 -5.22 11.35 -5.29
N VAL A 93 -4.38 11.05 -6.30
CA VAL A 93 -3.83 12.06 -7.22
C VAL A 93 -4.56 12.10 -8.57
N GLY A 94 -5.68 11.38 -8.69
CA GLY A 94 -6.48 11.28 -9.92
C GLY A 94 -5.89 10.32 -10.96
N ALA A 95 -4.96 9.45 -10.60
CA ALA A 95 -4.33 8.53 -11.54
C ALA A 95 -5.07 7.18 -11.65
N GLU A 96 -5.40 6.80 -12.89
CA GLU A 96 -5.95 5.48 -13.21
C GLU A 96 -4.85 4.42 -13.04
N PRO A 97 -5.04 3.39 -12.20
CA PRO A 97 -4.08 2.29 -12.09
C PRO A 97 -3.96 1.51 -13.40
N LEU A 98 -2.75 1.34 -13.92
CA LEU A 98 -2.50 0.63 -15.18
C LEU A 98 -1.78 -0.70 -14.96
N SER A 99 -0.71 -0.66 -14.16
CA SER A 99 0.20 -1.79 -13.96
C SER A 99 0.48 -2.00 -12.48
N PHE A 100 0.74 -3.25 -12.11
CA PHE A 100 1.17 -3.65 -10.78
C PHE A 100 2.31 -4.66 -10.89
N VAL A 101 3.27 -4.59 -9.97
CA VAL A 101 4.27 -5.63 -9.76
C VAL A 101 4.40 -5.95 -8.28
N ASP A 102 4.64 -7.21 -7.95
CA ASP A 102 4.84 -7.66 -6.57
C ASP A 102 6.30 -8.05 -6.28
N TYR A 103 6.68 -7.95 -5.01
CA TYR A 103 7.91 -8.52 -4.46
C TYR A 103 7.54 -9.34 -3.23
N VAL A 104 7.77 -10.65 -3.28
CA VAL A 104 7.53 -11.55 -2.15
C VAL A 104 8.85 -12.09 -1.64
N ALA A 105 9.13 -11.87 -0.36
CA ALA A 105 10.31 -12.42 0.31
C ALA A 105 9.88 -13.49 1.31
N LEU A 106 10.52 -14.66 1.29
CA LEU A 106 10.18 -15.79 2.15
C LEU A 106 11.43 -16.35 2.82
N ASP A 107 11.27 -16.97 3.99
CA ASP A 107 12.37 -17.68 4.65
C ASP A 107 12.71 -19.03 3.99
N LYS A 108 11.73 -19.67 3.35
CA LYS A 108 11.86 -20.94 2.64
C LYS A 108 10.88 -21.03 1.46
N PRO A 109 11.12 -21.92 0.48
CA PRO A 109 10.15 -22.16 -0.59
C PRO A 109 8.84 -22.74 -0.04
N ASP A 110 7.70 -22.18 -0.46
CA ASP A 110 6.36 -22.63 -0.08
C ASP A 110 5.36 -22.40 -1.23
N GLU A 111 4.97 -23.48 -1.90
CA GLU A 111 4.05 -23.42 -3.05
C GLU A 111 2.62 -23.03 -2.65
N GLU A 112 2.14 -23.53 -1.51
CA GLU A 112 0.76 -23.31 -1.07
C GLU A 112 0.55 -21.86 -0.64
N LEU A 113 1.54 -21.31 0.08
CA LEU A 113 1.57 -19.89 0.45
C LEU A 113 1.58 -19.00 -0.79
N MET A 114 2.47 -19.27 -1.75
CA MET A 114 2.55 -18.48 -2.99
C MET A 114 1.27 -18.55 -3.82
N ALA A 115 0.61 -19.71 -3.87
CA ALA A 115 -0.68 -19.84 -4.55
C ALA A 115 -1.76 -18.98 -3.89
N LYS A 116 -1.83 -18.95 -2.55
CA LYS A 116 -2.77 -18.09 -1.81
C LYS A 116 -2.50 -16.61 -2.03
N ILE A 117 -1.23 -16.19 -2.00
CA ILE A 117 -0.83 -14.81 -2.29
C ILE A 117 -1.25 -14.42 -3.71
N GLY A 118 -0.93 -15.26 -4.69
CA GLY A 118 -1.27 -15.04 -6.09
C GLY A 118 -2.78 -14.90 -6.34
N MET A 119 -3.61 -15.70 -5.64
CA MET A 119 -5.07 -15.53 -5.68
C MET A 119 -5.51 -14.14 -5.23
N GLY A 120 -4.97 -13.66 -4.11
CA GLY A 120 -5.29 -12.32 -3.59
C GLY A 120 -4.82 -11.21 -4.52
N LEU A 121 -3.60 -11.31 -5.06
CA LEU A 121 -3.06 -10.33 -6.02
C LEU A 121 -3.91 -10.25 -7.28
N ALA A 122 -4.31 -11.40 -7.83
CA ALA A 122 -5.15 -11.47 -9.01
C ALA A 122 -6.53 -10.82 -8.76
N GLU A 123 -7.14 -11.11 -7.61
CA GLU A 123 -8.42 -10.50 -7.23
C GLU A 123 -8.31 -8.99 -7.00
N GLY A 124 -7.24 -8.54 -6.33
CA GLY A 124 -6.97 -7.12 -6.14
C GLY A 124 -6.80 -6.39 -7.48
N CYS A 125 -5.97 -6.92 -8.38
CA CYS A 125 -5.77 -6.32 -9.71
C CYS A 125 -7.07 -6.27 -10.52
N ARG A 126 -7.90 -7.31 -10.42
CA ARG A 126 -9.24 -7.35 -11.06
C ARG A 126 -10.18 -6.27 -10.50
N GLN A 127 -10.15 -6.00 -9.20
CA GLN A 127 -10.94 -4.93 -8.59
C GLN A 127 -10.44 -3.54 -9.00
N SER A 128 -9.12 -3.37 -9.09
CA SER A 128 -8.46 -2.11 -9.47
C SER A 128 -8.39 -1.85 -10.98
N ASN A 129 -8.86 -2.79 -11.82
CA ASN A 129 -8.75 -2.71 -13.28
C ASN A 129 -7.31 -2.53 -13.79
N CYS A 130 -6.31 -3.10 -13.10
CA CYS A 130 -4.91 -3.01 -13.50
C CYS A 130 -4.31 -4.36 -13.91
N THR A 131 -3.20 -4.33 -14.63
CA THR A 131 -2.48 -5.54 -15.06
C THR A 131 -1.38 -5.90 -14.06
N LEU A 132 -1.37 -7.14 -13.56
CA LEU A 132 -0.21 -7.71 -12.88
C LEU A 132 0.86 -8.02 -13.94
N SER A 133 1.80 -7.09 -14.14
CA SER A 133 2.75 -7.12 -15.25
C SER A 133 4.02 -7.93 -14.98
N GLY A 134 4.25 -8.30 -13.73
CA GLY A 134 5.41 -9.05 -13.30
C GLY A 134 5.52 -9.08 -11.78
N GLY A 135 6.58 -9.70 -11.29
CA GLY A 135 6.90 -9.77 -9.88
C GLY A 135 8.22 -10.49 -9.65
N GLU A 136 8.67 -10.51 -8.40
CA GLU A 136 9.91 -11.16 -7.99
C GLU A 136 9.69 -11.95 -6.70
N THR A 137 10.35 -13.12 -6.59
CA THR A 137 10.26 -13.98 -5.40
C THR A 137 11.65 -14.28 -4.87
N ALA A 138 11.93 -13.86 -3.64
CA ALA A 138 13.22 -14.04 -3.00
C ALA A 138 13.15 -15.00 -1.81
N ILE A 139 14.06 -15.98 -1.75
CA ILE A 139 14.20 -16.91 -0.62
C ILE A 139 15.40 -16.48 0.24
N LEU A 140 15.14 -15.95 1.43
CA LEU A 140 16.09 -15.24 2.28
C LEU A 140 16.03 -15.73 3.74
N PRO A 141 16.43 -16.99 4.04
CA PRO A 141 16.27 -17.63 5.36
C PRO A 141 16.97 -16.91 6.53
N GLU A 142 18.03 -16.16 6.26
CA GLU A 142 18.79 -15.44 7.29
C GLU A 142 18.25 -14.02 7.57
N LEU A 143 17.36 -13.51 6.70
CA LEU A 143 16.85 -12.14 6.77
C LEU A 143 15.35 -12.09 7.08
N VAL A 144 14.59 -12.99 6.46
CA VAL A 144 13.14 -13.07 6.59
C VAL A 144 12.79 -14.21 7.54
N HIS A 145 11.76 -14.00 8.36
CA HIS A 145 11.18 -15.02 9.22
C HIS A 145 9.69 -15.12 8.89
N GLY A 146 9.26 -16.21 8.27
CA GLY A 146 7.97 -16.29 7.59
C GLY A 146 8.04 -15.71 6.18
N PHE A 147 7.21 -14.70 5.89
CA PHE A 147 7.23 -13.99 4.61
C PHE A 147 6.85 -12.51 4.74
N ASP A 148 7.22 -11.72 3.75
CA ASP A 148 6.78 -10.35 3.53
C ASP A 148 6.36 -10.16 2.06
N ILE A 149 5.46 -9.21 1.83
CA ILE A 149 5.00 -8.84 0.49
C ILE A 149 4.90 -7.33 0.36
N ALA A 150 5.53 -6.83 -0.70
CA ALA A 150 5.40 -5.46 -1.18
C ALA A 150 4.85 -5.45 -2.60
N GLY A 151 4.20 -4.35 -2.95
CA GLY A 151 3.66 -4.07 -4.26
C GLY A 151 4.21 -2.76 -4.81
N THR A 152 4.15 -2.59 -6.12
CA THR A 152 4.33 -1.30 -6.76
C THR A 152 3.28 -1.14 -7.84
N SER A 153 2.47 -0.09 -7.73
CA SER A 153 1.49 0.26 -8.75
C SER A 153 1.97 1.46 -9.56
N VAL A 154 1.69 1.39 -10.86
CA VAL A 154 1.92 2.46 -11.83
C VAL A 154 0.59 2.83 -12.45
N GLY A 155 0.25 4.11 -12.39
CA GLY A 155 -0.93 4.69 -13.02
C GLY A 155 -0.58 5.89 -13.89
N TYR A 156 -1.58 6.42 -14.56
CA TYR A 156 -1.45 7.62 -15.40
C TYR A 156 -2.57 8.60 -15.12
N VAL A 157 -2.24 9.90 -15.19
CA VAL A 157 -3.19 11.01 -15.05
C VAL A 157 -2.84 12.10 -16.04
N LYS A 158 -3.86 12.74 -16.65
CA LYS A 158 -3.62 13.91 -17.50
C LYS A 158 -3.22 15.12 -16.65
N GLN A 159 -2.42 16.01 -17.21
CA GLN A 159 -1.87 17.14 -16.47
C GLN A 159 -2.94 18.05 -15.83
N ASP A 160 -4.09 18.22 -16.48
CA ASP A 160 -5.22 19.04 -16.02
C ASP A 160 -6.19 18.31 -15.07
N GLU A 161 -6.06 16.99 -14.96
CA GLU A 161 -6.87 16.10 -14.10
C GLU A 161 -6.15 15.78 -12.77
N ILE A 162 -4.88 16.16 -12.61
CA ILE A 162 -4.12 15.95 -11.35
C ILE A 162 -4.85 16.60 -10.17
N ILE A 163 -5.04 15.80 -9.12
CA ILE A 163 -5.60 16.24 -7.84
C ILE A 163 -4.45 16.54 -6.88
N ASP A 164 -4.28 17.80 -6.52
CA ASP A 164 -3.20 18.29 -5.66
C ASP A 164 -3.69 19.00 -4.38
N GLY A 165 -5.02 19.05 -4.18
CA GLY A 165 -5.66 19.70 -3.04
C GLY A 165 -5.69 21.23 -3.09
N THR A 166 -5.07 21.87 -4.09
CA THR A 166 -4.99 23.35 -4.18
C THR A 166 -6.32 24.02 -4.46
N LYS A 167 -7.30 23.25 -4.96
CA LYS A 167 -8.67 23.70 -5.27
C LYS A 167 -9.61 23.67 -4.06
N ILE A 168 -9.19 23.13 -2.92
CA ILE A 168 -10.01 23.04 -1.70
C ILE A 168 -10.26 24.44 -1.14
N ALA A 169 -11.51 24.74 -0.78
CA ALA A 169 -11.93 26.04 -0.25
C ALA A 169 -12.93 25.93 0.91
N GLU A 170 -13.09 27.02 1.64
CA GLU A 170 -14.15 27.13 2.65
C GLU A 170 -15.53 26.93 2.01
N GLY A 171 -16.34 26.04 2.60
CA GLY A 171 -17.66 25.66 2.08
C GLY A 171 -17.68 24.32 1.35
N ASP A 172 -16.52 23.73 1.06
CA ASP A 172 -16.46 22.36 0.53
C ASP A 172 -16.98 21.33 1.54
N VAL A 173 -17.56 20.25 1.02
CA VAL A 173 -18.14 19.16 1.81
C VAL A 173 -17.18 17.97 1.83
N LEU A 174 -16.96 17.41 3.02
CA LEU A 174 -16.20 16.17 3.19
C LEU A 174 -17.12 14.95 3.03
N ILE A 175 -16.79 14.08 2.09
CA ILE A 175 -17.48 12.81 1.87
C ILE A 175 -16.52 11.67 2.24
N GLY A 176 -16.97 10.78 3.13
CA GLY A 176 -16.21 9.60 3.54
C GLY A 176 -16.73 8.33 2.87
N LEU A 177 -15.83 7.54 2.29
CA LEU A 177 -16.14 6.18 1.83
C LEU A 177 -15.90 5.19 2.98
N LYS A 178 -16.84 4.28 3.19
CA LYS A 178 -16.81 3.33 4.30
C LYS A 178 -15.71 2.28 4.10
N SER A 179 -14.84 2.13 5.11
CA SER A 179 -13.84 1.06 5.18
C SER A 179 -14.46 -0.32 5.46
N SER A 180 -13.71 -1.38 5.14
CA SER A 180 -14.05 -2.77 5.46
C SER A 180 -13.62 -3.18 6.87
N GLY A 181 -12.82 -2.34 7.54
CA GLY A 181 -12.24 -2.62 8.85
C GLY A 181 -11.03 -1.71 9.08
N PRO A 182 -10.00 -2.18 9.82
CA PRO A 182 -8.74 -1.46 10.01
C PRO A 182 -7.85 -1.36 8.75
N HIS A 183 -8.25 -2.01 7.65
CA HIS A 183 -7.48 -2.08 6.40
C HIS A 183 -6.12 -2.74 6.63
N SER A 184 -5.01 -2.12 6.23
CA SER A 184 -3.65 -2.64 6.45
C SER A 184 -2.85 -1.86 7.51
N ASN A 185 -3.53 -1.00 8.28
CA ASN A 185 -2.88 -0.10 9.23
C ASN A 185 -3.21 -0.43 10.68
N GLY A 186 -2.28 -0.13 11.59
CA GLY A 186 -2.51 -0.24 13.03
C GLY A 186 -2.35 -1.64 13.64
N TYR A 187 -1.95 -2.64 12.85
CA TYR A 187 -1.94 -4.04 13.31
C TYR A 187 -0.97 -4.34 14.44
N THR A 188 0.10 -3.55 14.58
CA THR A 188 1.01 -3.67 15.72
C THR A 188 0.30 -3.41 17.05
N LEU A 189 -0.61 -2.43 17.09
CA LEU A 189 -1.43 -2.16 18.28
C LEU A 189 -2.60 -3.16 18.38
N ILE A 190 -3.29 -3.42 17.27
CA ILE A 190 -4.43 -4.36 17.24
C ILE A 190 -4.00 -5.71 17.80
N ARG A 191 -2.88 -6.26 17.35
CA ARG A 191 -2.39 -7.57 17.83
C ARG A 191 -2.02 -7.59 19.30
N LYS A 192 -1.62 -6.45 19.89
CA LYS A 192 -1.35 -6.36 21.35
C LYS A 192 -2.63 -6.29 22.18
N LEU A 193 -3.71 -5.76 21.61
CA LEU A 193 -5.02 -5.63 22.28
C LEU A 193 -5.94 -6.81 21.99
N PHE A 194 -5.69 -7.53 20.91
CA PHE A 194 -6.48 -8.68 20.49
C PHE A 194 -6.35 -9.83 21.51
N ASP A 195 -7.50 -10.36 21.93
CA ASP A 195 -7.60 -11.37 22.98
C ASP A 195 -7.69 -12.81 22.42
N GLY A 196 -7.68 -12.98 21.10
CA GLY A 196 -7.75 -14.28 20.44
C GLY A 196 -9.16 -14.71 20.03
N ASP A 197 -10.20 -13.88 20.20
CA ASP A 197 -11.54 -14.20 19.70
C ASP A 197 -11.53 -14.37 18.17
N LYS A 198 -11.88 -15.57 17.69
CA LYS A 198 -11.80 -15.93 16.27
C LYS A 198 -12.77 -15.15 15.38
N GLU A 199 -13.94 -14.79 15.89
CA GLU A 199 -14.93 -14.07 15.09
C GLU A 199 -14.55 -12.60 14.95
N ILE A 200 -13.98 -12.01 15.99
CA ILE A 200 -13.36 -10.68 15.91
C ILE A 200 -12.11 -10.74 15.01
N GLY A 201 -11.26 -11.75 15.18
CA GLY A 201 -10.05 -11.94 14.39
C GLY A 201 -10.33 -11.99 12.87
N LYS A 202 -11.38 -12.72 12.46
CA LYS A 202 -11.84 -12.73 11.05
C LYS A 202 -12.23 -11.34 10.54
N GLN A 203 -12.97 -10.57 11.34
CA GLN A 203 -13.36 -9.19 10.96
C GLN A 203 -12.15 -8.26 10.89
N LEU A 204 -11.16 -8.45 11.78
CA LEU A 204 -9.92 -7.68 11.76
C LEU A 204 -9.12 -7.97 10.49
N VAL A 205 -9.11 -9.20 9.97
CA VAL A 205 -8.34 -9.55 8.76
C VAL A 205 -9.12 -9.41 7.45
N GLU A 206 -10.31 -8.81 7.49
CA GLU A 206 -11.07 -8.47 6.28
C GLU A 206 -10.19 -7.64 5.33
N PRO A 207 -10.14 -7.95 4.01
CA PRO A 207 -9.27 -7.27 3.07
C PRO A 207 -9.59 -5.77 2.99
N THR A 208 -8.54 -4.99 2.76
CA THR A 208 -8.63 -3.56 2.47
C THR A 208 -9.51 -3.35 1.26
N ARG A 209 -10.43 -2.40 1.37
CA ARG A 209 -11.34 -2.06 0.29
C ARG A 209 -10.59 -1.30 -0.80
N ILE A 210 -10.76 -1.71 -2.05
CA ILE A 210 -10.27 -1.02 -3.23
C ILE A 210 -11.34 -0.04 -3.68
N TYR A 211 -11.01 1.25 -3.79
CA TYR A 211 -11.97 2.31 -4.10
C TYR A 211 -11.90 2.81 -5.54
N VAL A 212 -11.11 2.16 -6.39
CA VAL A 212 -10.84 2.61 -7.76
C VAL A 212 -12.13 2.86 -8.54
N LYS A 213 -13.11 1.95 -8.47
CA LYS A 213 -14.39 2.08 -9.21
C LYS A 213 -15.33 3.14 -8.66
N GLU A 214 -15.23 3.46 -7.38
CA GLU A 214 -16.06 4.47 -6.75
C GLU A 214 -15.52 5.89 -6.98
N VAL A 215 -14.22 6.03 -7.26
CA VAL A 215 -13.54 7.32 -7.45
C VAL A 215 -13.34 7.66 -8.93
N MET A 216 -13.16 6.66 -9.81
CA MET A 216 -12.91 6.82 -11.25
C MET A 216 -14.14 6.62 -12.13
#